data_AF-A0A3D0UWQ4-F1
#
_entry.id   AF-A0A3D0UWQ4-F1
#
_cell.length_a   1.000
_cell.length_b   1.000
_cell.length_c   1.000
_cell.angle_alpha   90.00
_cell.angle_beta   90.00
_cell.angle_gamma   90.00
#
_symmetry.space_group_name_H-M   'P 1'
#
loop_
_entity.id
_entity.type
_entity.pdbx_description
1 polymer ?
#
loop_
_entity_poly.entity_id
_entity_poly.type
_entity_poly.pdbx_seq_one_letter_code
_entity_poly.pdbx_strand_id
1 'polypeptide(L)' 'MEGNMRQLGMHACGVIIAPENITKYTPVQYVKENDHTTVSQYDGPSLETIGLLKMDFL' A
#
# COMPACT_ATOMS: atom_id res chain seq x y z
N MET A 1 19.98 2.94 -18.46
CA MET A 1 19.31 2.97 -17.14
C MET A 1 18.25 1.89 -17.12
N GLU A 2 18.69 0.65 -17.05
CA GLU A 2 17.84 -0.51 -16.85
C GLU A 2 17.76 -0.75 -15.33
N GLY A 3 16.58 -1.10 -14.81
CA GLY A 3 16.37 -1.34 -13.38
C GLY A 3 15.99 -0.13 -12.52
N ASN A 4 15.89 1.09 -13.08
CA ASN A 4 15.35 2.21 -12.31
C ASN A 4 13.82 2.12 -12.24
N MET A 5 13.25 2.35 -11.05
CA MET A 5 11.81 2.35 -10.84
C MET A 5 11.20 3.56 -11.55
N ARG A 6 10.45 3.31 -12.62
CA ARG A 6 9.87 4.37 -13.48
C ARG A 6 8.49 4.84 -13.02
N GLN A 7 7.80 3.99 -12.27
CA GLN A 7 6.44 4.19 -11.79
C GLN A 7 6.14 3.13 -10.72
N LEU A 8 5.28 3.47 -9.76
CA LEU A 8 4.81 2.56 -8.72
C LEU A 8 3.78 1.62 -9.35
N GLY A 9 4.12 0.34 -9.45
CA GLY A 9 3.19 -0.70 -9.89
C GLY A 9 2.16 -0.96 -8.80
N MET A 10 0.89 -0.70 -9.08
CA MET A 10 -0.21 -0.98 -8.16
C MET A 10 -0.68 -2.42 -8.38
N HIS A 11 -0.28 -3.35 -7.51
CA HIS A 11 -0.83 -4.70 -7.50
C HIS A 11 -1.99 -4.75 -6.50
N ALA A 12 -3.16 -4.31 -6.95
CA ALA A 12 -4.34 -4.06 -6.12
C ALA A 12 -5.14 -5.32 -5.75
N CYS A 13 -4.49 -6.41 -5.35
CA CYS A 13 -5.21 -7.59 -4.84
C CYS A 13 -5.38 -7.59 -3.32
N GLY A 14 -4.66 -6.77 -2.54
CA GLY A 14 -4.72 -6.80 -1.08
C GLY A 14 -5.31 -5.55 -0.45
N VAL A 15 -6.21 -5.70 0.53
CA VAL A 15 -6.57 -4.64 1.49
C VAL A 15 -5.78 -4.83 2.78
N ILE A 16 -5.30 -3.73 3.35
CA ILE A 16 -4.57 -3.71 4.62
C ILE A 16 -5.48 -3.19 5.72
N ILE A 17 -5.60 -3.93 6.81
CA ILE A 17 -6.41 -3.58 7.98
C ILE A 17 -5.46 -3.25 9.13
N ALA A 18 -5.58 -2.02 9.64
CA ALA A 18 -4.83 -1.50 10.77
C ALA A 18 -5.77 -1.14 11.93
N PRO A 19 -5.34 -1.25 13.20
CA PRO A 19 -6.19 -0.92 14.36
C PRO A 19 -6.36 0.60 14.55
N GLU A 20 -5.49 1.41 13.94
CA GLU A 20 -5.57 2.87 13.92
C GLU A 20 -5.42 3.39 12.47
N ASN A 21 -5.40 4.72 12.29
CA ASN A 21 -5.19 5.33 10.99
C ASN A 21 -3.89 4.85 10.34
N ILE A 22 -3.98 4.37 9.09
CA ILE A 22 -2.86 3.75 8.34
C ILE A 22 -1.63 4.66 8.23
N THR A 23 -1.82 5.99 8.25
CA THR A 23 -0.75 6.99 8.23
C THR A 23 0.22 6.91 9.42
N LYS A 24 -0.18 6.25 10.53
CA LYS A 24 0.70 5.98 11.68
C LYS A 24 1.72 4.86 11.41
N TYR A 25 1.41 3.96 10.48
CA TYR A 25 2.22 2.77 10.20
C TYR A 25 3.04 2.92 8.92
N THR A 26 2.48 3.59 7.92
CA THR A 26 3.11 3.77 6.62
C THR A 26 2.68 5.09 5.99
N PRO A 27 3.57 5.77 5.24
CA PRO A 27 3.13 6.81 4.33
C PRO A 27 2.18 6.21 3.29
N VAL A 28 1.15 6.97 2.95
CA VAL A 28 0.16 6.61 1.93
C VAL A 28 0.15 7.65 0.82
N GLN A 29 -0.37 7.27 -0.33
CA GLN A 29 -0.62 8.15 -1.45
C GLN A 29 -2.01 7.90 -2.01
N TYR A 30 -2.61 8.92 -2.62
CA TYR A 30 -3.83 8.76 -3.39
C TYR A 30 -3.53 8.13 -4.75
N VAL A 31 -4.38 7.21 -5.19
CA VAL A 31 -4.19 6.52 -6.48
C VAL A 31 -4.38 7.48 -7.65
N LYS A 32 -5.31 8.43 -7.52
CA LYS A 32 -5.54 9.52 -8.47
C LYS A 32 -5.93 10.79 -7.71
N GLU A 33 -5.74 11.95 -8.33
CA GLU A 33 -6.03 13.26 -7.73
C GLU A 33 -7.48 13.41 -7.24
N ASN A 34 -8.43 12.79 -7.93
CA ASN A 34 -9.86 12.81 -7.57
C ASN A 34 -10.36 11.50 -6.94
N ASP A 35 -9.45 10.59 -6.59
CA ASP A 35 -9.79 9.28 -6.02
C ASP A 35 -9.36 9.23 -4.55
N HIS A 36 -10.33 9.02 -3.66
CA HIS A 36 -10.08 8.92 -2.22
C HIS A 36 -9.51 7.57 -1.79
N THR A 37 -9.24 6.65 -2.74
CA THR A 37 -8.53 5.42 -2.43
C THR A 37 -7.09 5.73 -2.12
N THR A 38 -6.67 5.34 -0.93
CA THR A 38 -5.29 5.45 -0.48
C THR A 38 -4.59 4.12 -0.63
N VAL A 39 -3.33 4.16 -1.04
CA VAL A 39 -2.44 3.00 -1.05
C VAL A 39 -1.20 3.30 -0.21
N SER A 40 -0.70 2.26 0.45
CA SER A 40 0.62 2.35 1.08
C SER A 40 1.70 2.51 0.01
N GLN A 41 2.75 3.23 0.36
CA GLN A 41 3.95 3.34 -0.47
C GLN A 41 4.91 2.15 -0.28
N TYR A 42 4.66 1.29 0.71
CA TYR A 42 5.40 0.04 0.93
C TYR A 42 4.60 -1.16 0.40
N ASP A 43 5.32 -2.23 0.07
CA ASP A 43 4.72 -3.49 -0.35
C ASP A 43 4.01 -4.21 0.82
N GLY A 44 3.03 -5.06 0.47
CA GLY A 44 2.26 -5.84 1.44
C GLY A 44 3.11 -6.64 2.44
N PRO A 45 4.12 -7.41 1.99
CA PRO A 45 5.00 -8.16 2.89
C PRO A 45 5.71 -7.29 3.94
N SER A 46 6.16 -6.09 3.56
CA SER A 46 6.75 -5.12 4.48
C SER A 46 5.74 -4.67 5.56
N LEU A 47 4.48 -4.49 5.19
CA LEU A 47 3.41 -4.11 6.12
C LEU A 47 2.96 -5.26 7.03
N GLU A 48 2.97 -6.50 6.54
CA GLU A 48 2.69 -7.68 7.36
C GLU A 48 3.75 -7.88 8.45
N THR A 49 5.01 -7.53 8.16
CA THR A 49 6.12 -7.64 9.12
C THR A 49 5.95 -6.71 10.34
N ILE A 50 5.26 -5.58 10.18
CA ILE A 50 4.93 -4.66 11.28
C ILE A 50 3.61 -5.02 11.99
N GLY A 51 3.04 -6.18 11.67
CA GLY A 51 1.84 -6.71 12.31
C GLY A 51 0.53 -6.21 11.73
N LEU A 52 0.53 -5.63 10.53
CA LEU A 52 -0.71 -5.28 9.84
C LEU A 52 -1.33 -6.50 9.16
N LEU A 53 -2.65 -6.59 9.19
CA LEU A 53 -3.38 -7.68 8.58
C LEU A 53 -3.58 -7.39 7.09
N LYS A 54 -3.02 -8.24 6.23
CA LYS A 54 -3.28 -8.24 4.80
C LYS A 54 -4.39 -9.24 4.47
N MET A 55 -5.36 -8.81 3.68
CA MET A 55 -6.42 -9.65 3.13
C MET A 55 -6.38 -9.54 1.60
N ASP A 56 -6.05 -10.62 0.91
CA ASP A 56 -6.08 -10.67 -0.56
C ASP A 56 -7.47 -11.07 -1.07
N PHE A 57 -8.00 -10.30 -2.01
CA PHE A 57 -9.12 -10.70 -2.86
C PHE A 57 -8.56 -11.47 -4.06
N LEU A 58 -8.86 -12.78 -4.08
CA LEU A 58 -8.57 -13.69 -5.19
C LEU A 58 -9.68 -13.64 -6.24
#